data_AF-A8CLQ8-F1
#
_entry.id   AF-A8CLQ8-F1
#
_cell.length_a   1.000
_cell.length_b   1.000
_cell.length_c   1.000
_cell.angle_alpha   90.00
_cell.angle_beta   90.00
_cell.angle_gamma   90.00
#
_symmetry.space_group_name_H-M   'P 1'
#
loop_
_entity.id
_entity.type
_entity.pdbx_description
1 polymer ?
#
loop_
_entity_poly.entity_id
_entity_poly.type
_entity_poly.pdbx_seq_one_letter_code
_entity_poly.pdbx_strand_id
1 'polypeptide(L)' 'TLLLQIAKQELEREAEERRGEKGRALSTRCQPLELAGLGFAELQ' A
#
# COMPACT_ATOMS: atom_id res chain seq x y z
N THR A 1 14.94 -16.03 -27.01
CA THR A 1 13.66 -15.56 -26.44
C THR A 1 13.58 -15.68 -24.91
N LEU A 2 14.30 -16.62 -24.27
CA LEU A 2 14.25 -16.85 -22.81
C LEU A 2 14.59 -15.63 -21.95
N LEU A 3 15.60 -14.84 -22.33
CA LEU A 3 16.02 -13.66 -21.55
C LEU A 3 14.90 -12.63 -21.37
N LEU A 4 14.06 -12.42 -22.40
CA LEU A 4 12.93 -11.51 -22.31
C LEU A 4 11.81 -12.04 -21.42
N GLN A 5 11.64 -13.36 -21.34
CA GLN A 5 10.66 -13.98 -20.45
C GLN A 5 11.08 -13.84 -18.99
N ILE A 6 12.38 -13.97 -18.70
CA ILE A 6 12.95 -13.71 -17.38
C ILE A 6 12.74 -12.24 -17.00
N ALA A 7 13.11 -11.31 -17.88
CA ALA A 7 12.92 -9.88 -17.63
C ALA A 7 11.44 -9.51 -17.38
N LYS A 8 10.50 -10.16 -18.09
CA LYS A 8 9.06 -9.99 -17.85
C LYS A 8 8.66 -10.46 -16.44
N GLN A 9 9.13 -11.64 -16.02
CA GLN A 9 8.86 -12.16 -14.68
C GLN A 9 9.42 -11.25 -13.58
N GLU A 10 10.61 -10.69 -13.79
CA GLU A 10 11.21 -9.74 -12.86
C GLU A 10 10.40 -8.44 -12.75
N LEU A 11 9.89 -7.94 -13.87
CA LEU A 11 9.03 -6.75 -13.89
C LEU A 11 7.71 -6.99 -13.12
N GLU A 12 7.11 -8.18 -13.29
CA GLU A 12 5.91 -8.57 -12.55
C GLU A 12 6.17 -8.69 -11.05
N ARG A 13 7.32 -9.25 -10.66
CA ARG A 13 7.78 -9.32 -9.27
C ARG A 13 7.97 -7.92 -8.66
N GLU A 14 8.68 -7.04 -9.35
CA GLU A 14 8.91 -5.66 -8.90
C GLU A 14 7.58 -4.90 -8.72
N ALA A 15 6.63 -5.09 -9.62
CA ALA A 15 5.31 -4.46 -9.51
C ALA A 15 4.53 -4.93 -8.27
N GLU A 16 4.64 -6.22 -7.90
CA GLU A 16 4.02 -6.76 -6.69
C GLU A 16 4.70 -6.24 -5.42
N GLU A 17 6.03 -6.21 -5.38
CA GLU A 17 6.80 -5.64 -4.27
C GLU A 17 6.43 -4.18 -4.04
N ARG A 18 6.37 -3.37 -5.12
CA ARG A 18 5.98 -1.96 -5.07
C ARG A 18 4.55 -1.76 -4.57
N ARG A 19 3.61 -2.64 -4.94
CA ARG A 19 2.24 -2.61 -4.39
C ARG A 19 2.24 -2.87 -2.88
N GLY A 20 3.00 -3.86 -2.43
CA GLY A 20 3.16 -4.17 -1.01
C GLY A 20 3.80 -3.03 -0.22
N GLU A 21 4.85 -2.41 -0.76
CA GLU A 21 5.50 -1.23 -0.17
C GLU A 21 4.55 -0.05 -0.04
N LYS A 22 3.78 0.23 -1.11
CA LYS A 22 2.76 1.28 -1.08
C LYS A 22 1.72 1.01 0.02
N GLY A 23 1.25 -0.23 0.13
CA GLY A 23 0.31 -0.64 1.18
C GLY A 23 0.87 -0.40 2.59
N ARG A 24 2.12 -0.80 2.84
CA ARG A 24 2.80 -0.56 4.12
C ARG A 24 2.97 0.93 4.41
N ALA A 25 3.43 1.70 3.43
CA ALA A 25 3.62 3.14 3.58
C ALA A 25 2.30 3.87 3.89
N LEU A 26 1.22 3.49 3.21
CA LEU A 26 -0.11 4.04 3.47
C LEU A 26 -0.64 3.62 4.83
N SER A 27 -0.43 2.36 5.25
CA SER A 27 -0.81 1.90 6.59
C SER A 27 -0.15 2.76 7.68
N THR A 28 1.14 3.09 7.53
CA THR A 28 1.83 3.97 8.48
C THR A 28 1.33 5.42 8.43
N ARG A 29 1.16 5.98 7.23
CA ARG A 29 0.83 7.41 7.04
C ARG A 29 -0.64 7.74 7.22
N CYS A 30 -1.51 6.75 7.02
CA CYS A 30 -2.96 6.87 7.04
C CYS A 30 -3.53 5.80 7.98
N GLN A 31 -3.23 5.97 9.26
CA GLN A 31 -3.80 5.11 10.31
C GLN A 31 -5.34 5.19 10.23
N PRO A 32 -6.05 4.05 10.41
CA PRO A 32 -7.50 4.07 10.55
C PRO A 32 -7.94 5.03 11.66
N LEU A 33 -8.98 5.81 11.40
CA LEU A 33 -9.52 6.73 12.41
C LEU A 33 -10.27 5.94 13.47
N GLU A 34 -9.94 6.18 14.74
CA GLU A 34 -10.74 5.74 15.87
C GLU A 34 -11.68 6.87 16.27
N LEU A 35 -12.91 6.81 15.78
CA LEU A 35 -13.94 7.85 16.03
C LEU A 35 -14.83 7.52 17.23
N ALA A 36 -14.66 6.34 17.84
CA ALA A 36 -15.43 5.94 19.00
C ALA A 36 -15.12 6.85 20.19
N GLY A 37 -16.16 7.38 20.84
CA GLY A 37 -16.02 8.26 21.99
C GLY A 37 -15.76 9.74 21.68
N LEU A 38 -15.60 10.12 20.40
CA LEU A 38 -15.52 11.53 20.01
C LEU A 38 -16.90 12.21 20.04
N GLY A 39 -16.95 13.42 20.58
CA GLY A 39 -18.13 14.27 20.63
C GLY A 39 -18.35 15.07 19.34
N PHE A 40 -19.53 15.66 19.19
CA PHE A 40 -19.90 16.44 18.00
C PHE A 40 -18.91 17.57 17.67
N ALA A 41 -18.43 18.31 18.67
CA ALA A 41 -17.47 19.40 18.48
C ALA A 41 -16.06 18.92 18.07
N GLU A 42 -15.70 17.68 18.38
CA GLU A 42 -14.40 17.08 18.00
C GLU A 42 -14.46 16.46 16.59
N LEU A 43 -15.66 16.09 16.14
CA LEU A 43 -15.92 15.51 14.82
C LEU A 43 -16.24 16.55 13.73
N GLN A 44 -16.67 17.75 14.10
CA GLN A 44 -17.12 18.82 13.19
C GLN A 44 -15.98 19.77 12.80
#